data_AF-A0A453EB04-F1
#
_entry.id   AF-A0A453EB04-F1
#
_cell.length_a   1.000
_cell.length_b   1.000
_cell.length_c   1.000
_cell.angle_alpha   90.00
_cell.angle_beta   90.00
_cell.angle_gamma   90.00
#
_symmetry.space_group_name_H-M   'P 1'
#
loop_
_entity.id
_entity.type
_entity.pdbx_description
1 polymer ?
#
loop_
_entity_poly.entity_id
_entity_poly.type
_entity_poly.pdbx_seq_one_letter_code
_entity_poly.pdbx_strand_id
1 'polypeptide(L)'
;MGAATALYSGTCFAHGKYGNGNPYPVNLSVAVGLSGWLPCARSLKNKIESSQEAAQKASSLPLMLCHGKADDVVLYKHGERSADALKSTGFANVEFKSYSRLGHYTVPEEMDEVVKWLTASLELGSSTST
;
A
#
# COMPACT_ATOMS: atom_id res chain seq x y z
N MET A 1 12.77 -3.91 1.26
CA MET A 1 12.95 -2.80 0.28
C MET A 1 11.88 -2.78 -0.82
N GLY A 2 11.56 -3.90 -1.47
CA GLY A 2 10.53 -3.94 -2.53
C GLY A 2 9.17 -3.39 -2.12
N ALA A 3 8.71 -3.68 -0.89
CA ALA A 3 7.49 -3.11 -0.33
C ALA A 3 7.48 -1.57 -0.33
N ALA A 4 8.61 -0.93 -0.04
CA ALA A 4 8.72 0.53 -0.05
C ALA A 4 8.54 1.10 -1.47
N THR A 5 9.09 0.43 -2.48
CA THR A 5 8.91 0.81 -3.89
C THR A 5 7.46 0.61 -4.36
N ALA A 6 6.80 -0.45 -3.92
CA ALA A 6 5.39 -0.70 -4.24
C ALA A 6 4.48 0.39 -3.64
N LEU A 7 4.66 0.72 -2.36
CA LEU A 7 3.92 1.79 -1.71
C LEU A 7 4.21 3.16 -2.34
N TYR A 8 5.49 3.44 -2.65
CA TYR A 8 5.85 4.67 -3.37
C TYR A 8 5.16 4.77 -4.73
N SER A 9 5.12 3.67 -5.49
CA SER A 9 4.40 3.59 -6.76
C SER A 9 2.92 3.90 -6.59
N GLY A 10 2.28 3.36 -5.54
CA GLY A 10 0.89 3.71 -5.18
C GLY A 10 0.70 5.21 -4.94
N THR A 11 1.62 5.86 -4.22
CA THR A 11 1.55 7.31 -4.02
C THR A 11 1.82 8.13 -5.29
N CYS A 12 2.69 7.64 -6.19
CA CYS A 12 2.97 8.29 -7.46
C CYS A 12 1.79 8.16 -8.42
N PHE A 13 1.13 7.01 -8.44
CA PHE A 13 -0.13 6.81 -9.17
C PHE A 13 -1.20 7.78 -8.66
N ALA A 14 -1.39 7.85 -7.33
CA ALA A 14 -2.35 8.78 -6.75
C ALA A 14 -2.02 10.23 -7.10
N HIS A 15 -0.76 10.64 -6.98
CA HIS A 15 -0.32 11.98 -7.38
C HIS A 15 -0.38 12.23 -8.89
N GLY A 16 -0.36 11.18 -9.72
CA GLY A 16 -0.26 11.24 -11.18
C GLY A 16 1.15 11.57 -11.70
N LYS A 17 2.15 11.71 -10.82
CA LYS A 17 3.53 12.07 -11.16
C LYS A 17 4.54 11.39 -10.25
N TYR A 18 5.75 11.19 -10.78
CA TYR A 18 6.94 10.87 -9.99
C TYR A 18 7.43 12.09 -9.19
N GLY A 19 8.36 11.86 -8.26
CA GLY A 19 8.99 12.92 -7.48
C GLY A 19 9.81 13.94 -8.29
N ASN A 20 10.23 13.60 -9.51
CA ASN A 20 10.91 14.52 -10.43
C ASN A 20 9.95 15.33 -11.32
N GLY A 21 8.63 15.18 -11.12
CA GLY A 21 7.60 15.89 -11.86
C GLY A 21 7.15 15.23 -13.16
N ASN A 22 7.83 14.17 -13.63
CA ASN A 22 7.39 13.44 -14.82
C ASN A 22 6.05 12.71 -14.55
N PRO A 23 5.16 12.61 -15.54
CA PRO A 23 3.90 11.88 -15.40
C PRO A 23 4.11 10.42 -15.01
N TYR A 24 3.23 9.87 -14.16
CA TYR A 24 3.18 8.45 -13.85
C TYR A 24 2.26 7.75 -14.87
N PRO A 25 2.79 6.91 -15.78
CA PRO A 25 2.06 6.51 -17.00
C PRO A 25 1.14 5.30 -16.82
N VAL A 26 1.17 4.63 -15.67
CA VAL A 26 0.45 3.37 -15.43
C VAL A 26 -0.73 3.62 -14.49
N ASN A 27 -1.87 3.01 -14.81
CA ASN A 27 -2.99 2.91 -13.88
C ASN A 27 -2.79 1.70 -12.97
N LEU A 28 -2.71 1.93 -11.66
CA LEU A 28 -2.58 0.86 -10.67
C LEU A 28 -3.96 0.50 -10.10
N SER A 29 -4.28 -0.79 -10.10
CA SER A 29 -5.50 -1.28 -9.49
C SER A 29 -5.36 -1.51 -7.99
N VAL A 30 -4.19 -1.98 -7.53
CA VAL A 30 -3.88 -2.29 -6.12
C VAL A 30 -2.37 -2.18 -5.87
N ALA A 31 -1.94 -2.06 -4.60
CA ALA A 31 -0.55 -2.32 -4.22
C ALA A 31 -0.44 -2.99 -2.84
N VAL A 32 0.56 -3.86 -2.68
CA VAL A 32 0.82 -4.62 -1.45
C VAL A 32 2.25 -4.34 -0.95
N GLY A 33 2.40 -4.13 0.35
CA GLY A 33 3.70 -3.96 1.02
C GLY A 33 3.85 -4.89 2.22
N LEU A 34 4.72 -5.90 2.12
CA LEU A 34 5.05 -6.82 3.22
C LEU A 34 6.37 -6.39 3.88
N SER A 35 6.37 -6.26 5.21
CA SER A 35 7.55 -5.95 6.04
C SER A 35 8.34 -4.74 5.53
N GLY A 36 7.62 -3.63 5.30
CA GLY A 36 8.11 -2.46 4.58
C GLY A 36 7.92 -1.12 5.29
N TRP A 37 8.11 -0.04 4.53
CA TRP A 37 7.86 1.32 4.98
C TRP A 37 7.46 2.21 3.80
N LEU A 38 6.81 3.32 4.07
CA LEU A 38 6.44 4.34 3.08
C LEU A 38 7.55 5.38 2.97
N PRO A 39 8.27 5.44 1.84
CA PRO A 39 9.22 6.52 1.61
C PRO A 39 8.49 7.83 1.30
N CYS A 40 9.17 8.96 1.50
CA CYS A 40 8.66 10.29 1.14
C CYS A 40 7.33 10.70 1.82
N ALA A 41 6.94 10.08 2.93
CA ALA A 41 5.69 10.38 3.64
C ALA A 41 5.50 11.88 3.98
N ARG A 42 6.59 12.61 4.26
CA ARG A 42 6.55 14.05 4.59
C ARG A 42 5.96 14.93 3.48
N SER A 43 6.15 14.57 2.21
CA SER A 43 5.63 15.36 1.08
C SER A 43 4.30 14.82 0.54
N LEU A 44 3.79 13.72 1.10
CA LEU A 44 2.61 13.03 0.58
C LEU A 44 1.36 13.91 0.66
N LYS A 45 1.14 14.58 1.80
CA LYS A 45 -0.02 15.46 2.00
C LYS A 45 -0.13 16.51 0.89
N ASN A 46 0.94 17.27 0.66
CA ASN A 46 0.98 18.31 -0.38
C ASN A 46 0.75 17.74 -1.79
N LYS A 47 1.19 16.50 -2.06
CA LYS A 47 0.98 15.84 -3.35
C LYS A 47 -0.48 15.44 -3.56
N ILE A 48 -1.14 14.90 -2.54
CA ILE A 48 -2.54 14.48 -2.66
C ILE A 48 -3.49 15.68 -2.68
N GLU A 49 -3.20 16.73 -1.90
CA GLU A 49 -3.97 17.97 -1.88
C GLU A 49 -3.74 18.85 -3.13
N SER A 50 -2.80 18.48 -4.02
CA SER A 50 -2.48 19.28 -5.21
C SER A 50 -3.57 19.28 -6.29
N SER A 51 -4.45 18.27 -6.32
CA SER A 51 -5.58 18.23 -7.25
C SER A 51 -6.71 17.32 -6.75
N GLN A 52 -7.93 17.60 -7.21
CA GLN A 52 -9.10 16.76 -6.90
C GLN A 52 -8.95 15.34 -7.46
N GLU A 53 -8.34 15.20 -8.63
CA GLU A 53 -8.06 13.89 -9.23
C GLU A 53 -7.09 13.07 -8.35
N ALA A 54 -6.08 13.71 -7.75
CA ALA A 54 -5.14 13.03 -6.87
C ALA A 54 -5.83 12.53 -5.59
N ALA A 55 -6.69 13.36 -5.00
CA ALA A 55 -7.52 12.96 -3.86
C ALA A 55 -8.45 11.79 -4.20
N GLN A 56 -9.10 11.82 -5.37
CA GLN A 56 -9.95 10.72 -5.85
C GLN A 56 -9.16 9.42 -6.00
N LYS A 57 -8.02 9.44 -6.71
CA LYS A 57 -7.17 8.26 -6.89
C LYS A 57 -6.63 7.71 -5.57
N ALA A 58 -6.22 8.59 -4.65
CA ALA A 58 -5.80 8.17 -3.31
C ALA A 58 -6.93 7.45 -2.57
N SER A 59 -8.14 8.03 -2.59
CA SER A 59 -9.29 7.45 -1.88
C SER A 59 -9.74 6.11 -2.45
N SER A 60 -9.58 5.88 -3.76
CA SER A 60 -10.05 4.67 -4.43
C SER A 60 -9.03 3.53 -4.45
N LEU A 61 -7.73 3.82 -4.40
CA LEU A 61 -6.68 2.80 -4.53
C LEU A 61 -6.65 1.87 -3.30
N PRO A 62 -6.94 0.57 -3.44
CA PRO A 62 -6.75 -0.41 -2.38
C PRO A 62 -5.26 -0.64 -2.11
N LEU A 63 -4.89 -0.55 -0.84
CA LEU A 63 -3.53 -0.80 -0.35
C LEU A 63 -3.57 -1.80 0.82
N MET A 64 -2.73 -2.83 0.74
CA MET A 64 -2.52 -3.77 1.85
C MET A 64 -1.09 -3.65 2.36
N LEU A 65 -0.96 -3.50 3.67
CA LEU A 65 0.33 -3.53 4.37
C LEU A 65 0.31 -4.66 5.40
N CYS A 66 1.34 -5.49 5.41
CA CYS A 66 1.53 -6.54 6.41
C CYS A 66 2.85 -6.30 7.13
N HIS A 67 2.87 -6.49 8.45
CA HIS A 67 4.11 -6.34 9.21
C HIS A 67 4.17 -7.25 10.44
N GLY A 68 5.33 -7.85 10.66
CA GLY A 68 5.63 -8.60 11.87
C GLY A 68 6.04 -7.74 13.05
N LYS A 69 5.49 -7.99 14.24
CA LYS A 69 5.88 -7.28 15.48
C LYS A 69 7.29 -7.66 15.97
N ALA A 70 7.82 -8.80 15.52
CA ALA A 70 9.16 -9.27 15.84
C ALA A 70 10.18 -9.00 14.72
N ASP A 71 9.84 -8.15 13.73
CA ASP A 71 10.75 -7.74 12.67
C ASP A 71 11.90 -6.89 13.23
N ASP A 72 13.11 -7.41 13.10
CA ASP A 72 14.37 -6.85 13.58
C ASP A 72 15.18 -6.10 12.49
N VAL A 73 14.75 -6.19 11.22
CA VAL A 73 15.39 -5.52 10.08
C VAL A 73 14.66 -4.22 9.76
N VAL A 74 13.33 -4.29 9.62
CA VAL A 74 12.44 -3.14 9.46
C VAL A 74 11.49 -3.13 10.64
N LEU A 75 11.86 -2.38 11.69
CA LEU A 75 11.08 -2.32 12.93
C LEU A 75 9.60 -2.05 12.65
N TYR A 76 8.71 -2.84 13.28
CA TYR A 76 7.25 -2.77 13.13
C TYR A 76 6.65 -1.36 13.12
N LYS A 77 7.20 -0.44 13.94
CA LYS A 77 6.80 0.98 13.99
C LYS A 77 6.87 1.68 12.62
N HIS A 78 7.71 1.21 11.70
CA HIS A 78 7.79 1.75 10.35
C HIS A 78 6.59 1.34 9.51
N GLY A 79 6.11 0.09 9.62
CA GLY A 79 4.86 -0.36 9.02
C GLY A 79 3.65 0.43 9.55
N GLU A 80 3.55 0.54 10.88
CA GLU A 80 2.45 1.28 11.55
C GLU A 80 2.40 2.75 11.09
N ARG A 81 3.53 3.47 11.17
CA ARG A 81 3.63 4.87 10.70
C ARG A 81 3.34 5.03 9.22
N SER A 82 3.63 4.01 8.41
CA SER A 82 3.35 4.03 6.97
C SER A 82 1.85 3.93 6.70
N ALA A 83 1.16 3.02 7.39
CA ALA A 83 -0.29 2.90 7.32
C ALA A 83 -0.98 4.19 7.80
N ASP A 84 -0.52 4.76 8.91
CA ASP A 84 -1.06 6.01 9.45
C ASP A 84 -0.84 7.20 8.50
N ALA A 85 0.35 7.30 7.90
CA ALA A 85 0.65 8.34 6.92
C ALA A 85 -0.24 8.23 5.68
N LEU A 86 -0.50 7.02 5.18
CA LEU A 86 -1.42 6.81 4.05
C LEU A 86 -2.85 7.23 4.43
N LYS A 87 -3.39 6.70 5.54
CA LYS A 87 -4.75 7.00 6.00
C LYS A 87 -4.98 8.48 6.25
N SER A 88 -4.04 9.15 6.92
CA SER A 88 -4.14 10.58 7.24
C SER A 88 -3.95 11.51 6.04
N THR A 89 -3.53 10.99 4.87
CA THR A 89 -3.34 11.77 3.64
C THR A 89 -4.35 11.42 2.54
N GLY A 90 -5.46 10.79 2.89
CA GLY A 90 -6.59 10.59 1.99
C GLY A 90 -6.68 9.21 1.34
N PHE A 91 -5.75 8.29 1.63
CA PHE A 91 -5.91 6.89 1.23
C PHE A 91 -6.93 6.21 2.13
N ALA A 92 -8.18 6.17 1.67
CA ALA A 92 -9.30 5.64 2.45
C ALA A 92 -9.32 4.11 2.50
N ASN A 93 -8.78 3.44 1.48
CA ASN A 93 -8.78 1.98 1.35
C ASN A 93 -7.42 1.36 1.73
N VAL A 94 -7.06 1.47 3.01
CA VAL A 94 -5.79 0.95 3.54
C VAL A 94 -6.03 -0.10 4.62
N GLU A 95 -5.62 -1.33 4.34
CA GLU A 95 -5.64 -2.43 5.29
C GLU A 95 -4.23 -2.67 5.87
N PHE A 96 -4.12 -2.73 7.20
CA PHE A 96 -2.85 -3.01 7.89
C PHE A 96 -3.00 -4.26 8.76
N LYS A 97 -2.26 -5.31 8.41
CA LYS A 97 -2.23 -6.60 9.12
C LYS A 97 -0.96 -6.70 9.95
N SER A 98 -1.11 -7.16 11.19
CA SER A 98 -0.02 -7.27 12.15
C SER A 98 0.11 -8.68 12.66
N TYR A 99 1.34 -9.21 12.68
CA TYR A 99 1.62 -10.59 13.07
C TYR A 99 2.56 -10.62 14.28
N SER A 100 2.10 -11.11 15.44
CA SER A 100 2.80 -10.94 16.73
C SER A 100 4.19 -11.57 16.79
N ARG A 101 4.42 -12.69 16.09
CA ARG A 101 5.68 -13.47 16.14
C ARG A 101 6.48 -13.46 14.83
N LEU A 102 5.99 -12.74 13.83
CA LEU A 102 6.63 -12.68 12.51
C LEU A 102 7.85 -11.76 12.57
N GLY A 103 8.99 -12.26 12.08
CA GLY A 103 10.23 -11.50 11.87
C GLY A 103 10.32 -10.93 10.45
N HIS A 104 11.53 -10.73 9.94
CA HIS A 104 11.73 -10.22 8.57
C HIS A 104 11.66 -11.32 7.48
N TYR A 105 10.55 -12.02 7.41
CA TYR A 105 10.25 -13.06 6.43
C TYR A 105 8.73 -13.15 6.23
N THR A 106 8.26 -14.06 5.39
CA THR A 106 6.83 -14.32 5.17
C THR A 106 6.41 -15.67 5.73
N VAL A 107 5.12 -15.81 6.06
CA VAL A 107 4.53 -17.07 6.56
C VAL A 107 3.27 -17.43 5.77
N PRO A 108 2.86 -18.72 5.71
CA PRO A 108 1.69 -19.14 4.95
C PRO A 108 0.43 -18.37 5.33
N GLU A 109 0.20 -18.13 6.62
CA GLU A 109 -0.98 -17.40 7.10
C GLU A 109 -1.03 -15.96 6.60
N GLU A 110 0.13 -15.30 6.46
CA GLU A 110 0.22 -13.96 5.85
C GLU A 110 -0.12 -14.02 4.36
N MET A 111 0.41 -15.02 3.66
CA MET A 111 0.20 -15.18 2.23
C MET A 111 -1.25 -15.54 1.90
N ASP A 112 -1.91 -16.35 2.72
CA ASP A 112 -3.33 -16.69 2.57
C ASP A 112 -4.22 -15.44 2.68
N GLU A 113 -3.94 -14.57 3.63
CA GLU A 113 -4.63 -13.28 3.76
C GLU A 113 -4.37 -12.35 2.57
N VAL A 114 -3.13 -12.33 2.04
CA VAL A 114 -2.80 -11.57 0.83
C VAL A 114 -3.56 -12.10 -0.39
N VAL A 115 -3.61 -13.43 -0.58
CA VAL A 115 -4.36 -14.06 -1.68
C VAL A 115 -5.84 -13.70 -1.57
N LYS A 116 -6.44 -13.87 -0.39
CA LYS A 116 -7.83 -13.53 -0.14
C LYS A 116 -8.12 -12.06 -0.43
N TRP A 117 -7.24 -11.16 0.01
CA TRP A 117 -7.36 -9.73 -0.21
C TRP A 117 -7.26 -9.35 -1.69
N LEU A 118 -6.31 -9.95 -2.42
CA LEU A 118 -6.16 -9.74 -3.87
C LEU A 118 -7.38 -10.27 -4.63
N THR A 119 -7.87 -11.46 -4.31
CA THR A 119 -9.07 -12.04 -4.91
C THR A 119 -10.28 -11.13 -4.74
N ALA A 120 -10.48 -10.56 -3.56
CA ALA A 120 -11.57 -9.62 -3.31
C ALA A 120 -11.36 -8.27 -4.02
N SER A 121 -10.15 -7.68 -3.92
CA SER A 121 -9.87 -6.34 -4.45
C SER A 121 -9.82 -6.27 -5.97
N LEU A 122 -9.52 -7.39 -6.62
CA LEU A 122 -9.50 -7.53 -8.08
C LEU A 122 -10.75 -8.25 -8.62
N GLU A 123 -11.73 -8.54 -7.76
CA GLU A 123 -12.98 -9.23 -8.12
C GLU A 123 -12.73 -10.55 -8.88
N LEU A 124 -11.70 -11.30 -8.48
CA LEU A 124 -11.31 -12.57 -9.10
C LEU A 124 -12.20 -13.71 -8.61
N GLY A 125 -13.51 -13.58 -8.81
CA GLY A 125 -14.49 -14.65 -8.64
C GLY A 125 -14.73 -15.35 -9.98
N SER A 126 -14.74 -16.68 -9.98
CA SER A 126 -14.95 -17.53 -11.16
C SER A 126 -16.10 -17.02 -12.02
N SER A 127 -15.84 -16.74 -13.30
CA SER A 127 -16.89 -16.74 -14.31
C SER A 127 -17.62 -18.08 -14.20
N THR A 128 -18.79 -18.11 -13.55
CA THR A 128 -19.73 -19.19 -13.75
C THR A 128 -20.14 -19.10 -15.21
N SER A 129 -19.46 -19.87 -16.05
CA SER A 129 -19.92 -20.19 -17.39
C SER A 129 -21.27 -20.89 -17.23
N THR A 130 -22.34 -20.12 -17.40
CA THR A 130 -23.68 -20.62 -17.70
C THR A 130 -23.72 -21.20 -19.10
#